data_AF-A0A1R3GKK9-F1
#
_entry.id   AF-A0A1R3GKK9-F1
#
_cell.length_a   1.000
_cell.length_b   1.000
_cell.length_c   1.000
_cell.angle_alpha   90.00
_cell.angle_beta   90.00
_cell.angle_gamma   90.00
#
_symmetry.space_group_name_H-M   'P 1'
#
loop_
_entity.id
_entity.type
_entity.pdbx_description
1 polymer ?
#
loop_
_entity_poly.entity_id
_entity_poly.type
_entity_poly.pdbx_seq_one_letter_code
_entity_poly.pdbx_strand_id
1 'polypeptide(L)'
;MPAPTLTDELKNDLKLLKVGTVVESVTDYYSGRMTKKERKPTLADELLSDPTVRQYRKRKVQEIEQRNHPAGNEKWKNKGRQTFKRAKQRRQY
;
A
#
# COMPACT_ATOMS: atom_id res chain seq x y z
N MET A 1 8.43 15.64 5.92
CA MET A 1 9.68 14.90 5.67
C MET A 1 10.06 15.13 4.21
N PRO A 2 11.34 15.36 3.89
CA PRO A 2 11.80 15.45 2.50
C PRO A 2 11.68 14.09 1.81
N ALA A 3 11.33 14.08 0.53
CA ALA A 3 11.28 12.86 -0.25
C ALA A 3 12.71 12.33 -0.48
N PRO A 4 12.97 11.03 -0.30
CA PRO A 4 14.28 10.46 -0.61
C PRO A 4 14.58 10.62 -2.10
N THR A 5 15.76 11.17 -2.41
CA THR A 5 16.24 11.36 -3.78
C THR A 5 17.16 10.20 -4.17
N LEU A 6 17.21 9.88 -5.47
CA LEU A 6 18.08 8.82 -5.99
C LEU A 6 19.54 9.30 -5.95
N THR A 7 20.27 8.88 -4.92
CA THR A 7 21.71 9.13 -4.77
C THR A 7 22.47 8.54 -5.96
N ASP A 8 23.59 9.15 -6.35
CA ASP A 8 24.35 8.70 -7.52
C ASP A 8 24.97 7.31 -7.36
N GLU A 9 25.23 6.89 -6.12
CA GLU A 9 25.64 5.52 -5.78
C GLU A 9 24.56 4.50 -6.16
N LEU A 10 23.32 4.72 -5.71
CA LEU A 10 22.17 3.88 -6.07
C LEU A 10 21.92 3.83 -7.59
N LYS A 11 22.22 4.91 -8.34
CA LYS A 11 22.12 4.88 -9.81
C LYS A 11 23.12 3.92 -10.43
N ASN A 12 24.35 3.87 -9.91
CA ASN A 12 25.39 2.97 -10.41
C ASN A 12 25.04 1.52 -10.08
N ASP A 13 24.57 1.24 -8.87
CA ASP A 13 24.13 -0.10 -8.46
C ASP A 13 22.96 -0.60 -9.31
N LEU A 14 21.97 0.26 -9.56
CA LEU A 14 20.81 -0.09 -10.38
C LEU A 14 21.20 -0.36 -11.85
N LYS A 15 22.30 0.23 -12.33
CA LYS A 15 22.82 0.04 -13.68
C LYS A 15 23.48 -1.33 -13.87
N LEU A 16 23.97 -1.94 -12.78
CA LEU A 16 24.57 -3.27 -12.80
C LEU A 16 23.51 -4.39 -12.82
N LEU A 17 22.30 -4.09 -12.36
CA LEU A 17 21.18 -5.03 -12.37
C LEU A 17 20.62 -5.20 -13.78
N LYS A 18 20.74 -6.41 -14.33
CA LYS A 18 20.12 -6.78 -15.61
C LYS A 18 18.76 -7.40 -15.35
N VAL A 19 17.71 -6.76 -15.84
CA VAL A 19 16.34 -7.29 -15.80
C VAL A 19 16.10 -8.09 -17.08
N GLY A 20 15.64 -9.34 -16.93
CA GLY A 20 15.33 -10.24 -18.04
C GLY A 20 14.09 -11.08 -17.77
N THR A 21 13.56 -11.71 -18.81
CA THR A 21 12.41 -12.62 -18.72
C THR A 21 12.87 -14.07 -18.73
N VAL A 22 12.20 -14.90 -17.94
CA VAL A 22 12.49 -16.34 -17.89
C VAL A 22 11.96 -17.01 -19.16
N VAL A 23 12.81 -17.80 -19.82
CA VAL A 23 12.43 -18.64 -20.95
C VAL A 23 12.09 -20.03 -20.42
N GLU A 24 10.80 -20.36 -20.41
CA GLU A 24 10.29 -21.65 -19.94
C GLU A 24 10.63 -22.79 -20.92
N SER A 25 10.81 -24.00 -20.38
CA SER A 25 11.11 -25.20 -21.17
C SER A 25 9.88 -25.69 -21.95
N VAL A 26 10.11 -26.40 -23.05
CA VAL A 26 9.03 -26.97 -23.88
C VAL A 26 8.29 -28.11 -23.15
N THR A 27 8.97 -28.79 -22.23
CA THR A 27 8.47 -29.96 -21.51
C THR A 27 7.51 -29.63 -20.37
N ASP A 28 7.53 -28.40 -19.87
CA ASP A 28 6.85 -28.01 -18.62
C ASP A 28 5.61 -27.15 -18.92
N TYR A 29 4.60 -27.74 -19.57
CA TYR A 29 3.45 -27.01 -20.11
C TYR A 29 2.38 -26.65 -19.07
N TYR A 30 2.13 -27.53 -18.09
CA TYR A 30 0.98 -27.40 -17.18
C TYR A 30 1.35 -26.85 -15.78
N SER A 31 2.60 -27.01 -15.34
CA SER A 31 3.03 -26.65 -13.99
C SER A 31 3.84 -25.35 -13.94
N GLY A 32 4.87 -25.24 -14.78
CA GLY A 32 5.82 -24.12 -14.72
C GLY A 32 5.50 -22.94 -15.64
N ARG A 33 4.51 -23.09 -16.54
CA ARG A 33 4.29 -22.15 -17.65
C ARG A 33 3.16 -21.17 -17.42
N MET A 34 3.47 -19.88 -17.51
CA MET A 34 2.44 -18.83 -17.48
C MET A 34 1.77 -18.66 -18.84
N THR A 35 0.45 -18.41 -18.82
CA THR A 35 -0.31 -18.12 -20.04
C THR A 35 0.05 -16.73 -20.58
N LYS A 36 -0.23 -16.49 -21.88
CA LYS A 36 0.04 -15.18 -22.51
C LYS A 36 -0.65 -14.00 -21.82
N LYS A 37 -1.79 -14.24 -21.14
CA LYS A 37 -2.55 -13.20 -20.44
C LYS A 37 -1.93 -12.81 -19.10
N GLU A 38 -1.33 -13.78 -18.43
CA GLU A 38 -0.69 -13.61 -17.12
C GLU A 38 0.67 -12.95 -17.24
N ARG A 39 1.42 -13.22 -18.33
CA ARG A 39 2.70 -12.56 -18.62
C ARG A 39 2.52 -11.06 -18.79
N LYS A 40 3.18 -10.26 -17.96
CA LYS A 40 3.18 -8.78 -18.04
C LYS A 40 4.58 -8.25 -18.39
N PRO A 41 4.68 -7.00 -18.87
CA PRO A 41 5.97 -6.41 -19.20
C PRO A 41 6.82 -6.08 -17.97
N THR A 42 6.20 -5.87 -16.81
CA THR A 42 6.90 -5.48 -15.58
C THR A 42 6.45 -6.33 -14.40
N LEU A 43 7.36 -6.57 -13.45
CA LEU A 43 7.06 -7.28 -12.20
C LEU A 43 5.97 -6.57 -11.38
N ALA A 44 5.93 -5.24 -11.44
CA ALA A 44 4.91 -4.45 -10.76
C ALA A 44 3.50 -4.73 -11.31
N ASP A 45 3.37 -4.86 -12.62
CA ASP A 45 2.09 -5.17 -13.27
C ASP A 45 1.63 -6.60 -12.96
N GLU A 46 2.56 -7.56 -12.84
CA GLU A 46 2.23 -8.93 -12.40
C GLU A 46 1.63 -8.91 -11.00
N LEU A 47 2.31 -8.27 -10.05
CA LEU A 47 1.84 -8.15 -8.66
C LEU A 47 0.50 -7.40 -8.53
N LEU A 48 0.24 -6.41 -9.37
CA LEU A 48 -1.03 -5.67 -9.37
C LEU A 48 -2.18 -6.47 -9.98
N SER A 49 -1.88 -7.40 -10.89
CA SER A 49 -2.89 -8.25 -11.51
C SER A 49 -3.39 -9.37 -10.58
N ASP A 50 -2.60 -9.75 -9.58
CA ASP A 50 -2.95 -10.80 -8.62
C ASP A 50 -4.01 -10.33 -7.60
N PRO A 51 -5.20 -10.97 -7.55
CA PRO A 51 -6.25 -10.61 -6.61
C PRO A 51 -5.88 -10.88 -5.14
N THR A 52 -5.06 -11.88 -4.85
CA THR A 52 -4.67 -12.27 -3.49
C THR A 52 -3.77 -11.22 -2.87
N VAL A 53 -2.76 -10.76 -3.62
CA VAL A 53 -1.86 -9.67 -3.25
C VAL A 53 -2.65 -8.38 -3.06
N ARG A 54 -3.63 -8.10 -3.92
CA ARG A 54 -4.50 -6.93 -3.80
C ARG A 54 -5.28 -6.92 -2.49
N GLN A 55 -5.89 -8.04 -2.11
CA GLN A 55 -6.63 -8.15 -0.85
C GLN A 55 -5.71 -7.96 0.37
N TYR A 56 -4.55 -8.63 0.37
CA TYR A 56 -3.56 -8.51 1.43
C TYR A 56 -3.06 -7.07 1.57
N ARG A 57 -2.66 -6.45 0.46
CA ARG A 57 -2.18 -5.05 0.42
C ARG A 57 -3.23 -4.11 0.98
N LYS A 58 -4.50 -4.22 0.54
CA LYS A 58 -5.59 -3.36 1.03
C LYS A 58 -5.73 -3.47 2.56
N ARG A 59 -5.82 -4.70 3.07
CA ARG A 59 -5.97 -4.96 4.51
C ARG A 59 -4.78 -4.41 5.31
N LYS A 60 -3.55 -4.69 4.87
CA LYS A 60 -2.34 -4.28 5.59
C LYS A 60 -2.09 -2.78 5.54
N VAL A 61 -2.34 -2.14 4.41
CA VAL A 61 -2.23 -0.67 4.31
C VAL A 61 -3.19 0.00 5.27
N GLN A 62 -4.45 -0.44 5.33
CA GLN A 62 -5.43 0.09 6.30
C GLN A 62 -5.00 -0.14 7.76
N GLU A 63 -4.44 -1.30 8.08
CA GLU A 63 -3.91 -1.59 9.42
C GLU A 63 -2.76 -0.64 9.80
N ILE A 64 -1.82 -0.41 8.87
CA ILE A 64 -0.68 0.49 9.06
C ILE A 64 -1.16 1.94 9.17
N GLU A 65 -2.07 2.37 8.30
CA GLU A 65 -2.67 3.69 8.34
C GLU A 65 -3.39 3.92 9.66
N GLN A 66 -4.19 2.96 10.13
CA GLN A 66 -4.88 3.06 11.42
C GLN A 66 -3.90 3.13 12.60
N ARG A 67 -2.81 2.37 12.56
CA ARG A 67 -1.76 2.38 13.59
C ARG A 67 -0.96 3.68 13.60
N ASN A 68 -0.62 4.16 12.41
CA ASN A 68 0.19 5.36 12.22
C ASN A 68 -0.64 6.63 12.21
N HIS A 69 -1.98 6.52 12.23
CA HIS A 69 -2.86 7.66 12.34
C HIS A 69 -2.55 8.34 13.67
N PRO A 70 -1.96 9.55 13.67
CA PRO A 70 -1.84 10.30 14.92
C PRO A 70 -3.26 10.47 15.45
N ALA A 71 -3.47 10.34 16.75
CA ALA A 71 -4.78 10.61 17.36
C ALA A 71 -5.13 12.08 17.14
N GLY A 72 -5.66 12.40 15.96
CA GLY A 72 -5.97 13.73 15.52
C GLY A 72 -7.17 14.27 16.28
N ASN A 73 -7.71 15.38 15.77
CA ASN A 73 -8.78 16.12 16.41
C ASN A 73 -10.03 15.31 16.76
N GLU A 74 -10.20 14.11 16.20
CA GLU A 74 -11.27 13.17 16.55
C GLU A 74 -11.24 12.64 17.98
N LYS A 75 -10.08 12.58 18.65
CA LYS A 75 -10.00 12.19 20.07
C LYS A 75 -10.71 13.20 20.97
N TRP A 76 -10.71 14.47 20.57
CA TRP A 76 -11.25 15.60 21.35
C TRP A 76 -12.42 16.31 20.66
N LYS A 77 -12.86 15.84 19.50
CA LYS A 77 -14.11 16.25 18.88
C LYS A 77 -15.27 15.63 19.66
N ASN A 78 -16.14 16.51 20.12
CA ASN A 78 -17.40 16.24 20.77
C ASN A 78 -18.31 15.36 19.88
N LYS A 79 -18.28 14.03 20.08
CA LYS A 79 -19.00 13.03 19.25
C LYS A 79 -20.52 12.95 19.54
N GLY A 80 -21.07 13.77 20.44
CA GLY A 80 -22.48 13.69 20.84
C GLY A 80 -23.22 15.04 20.83
N ARG A 81 -24.56 15.00 20.71
CA ARG A 81 -25.43 16.19 20.81
C ARG A 81 -25.31 16.92 22.17
N GLN A 82 -24.99 16.19 23.23
CA GLN A 82 -24.84 16.74 24.59
C GLN A 82 -23.57 17.58 24.77
N THR A 83 -22.52 17.29 23.99
CA THR A 83 -21.23 17.98 24.08
C THR A 83 -21.19 19.31 23.31
N PHE A 84 -22.25 19.66 22.57
CA PHE A 84 -22.43 20.99 21.95
C PHE A 84 -22.97 22.06 22.92
N LYS A 85 -23.42 21.68 24.12
CA LYS A 85 -23.90 22.65 25.11
C LYS A 85 -22.71 23.39 25.73
N ARG A 86 -22.59 24.70 25.45
CA ARG A 86 -21.63 25.59 26.13
C ARG A 86 -21.85 25.51 27.64
N ALA A 87 -20.78 25.58 28.44
CA ALA A 87 -20.86 25.48 29.92
C ALA A 87 -21.91 26.42 30.56
N LYS A 88 -22.19 27.59 29.95
CA LYS A 88 -23.26 28.51 30.36
C LYS A 88 -24.68 27.93 30.28
N GLN A 89 -24.97 27.02 29.34
CA GLN A 89 -26.28 26.38 29.18
C GLN A 89 -26.53 25.24 30.19
N ARG A 90 -25.50 24.79 30.92
CA ARG A 90 -25.62 23.77 31.97
C ARG A 90 -25.87 24.38 33.37
N ARG A 91 -25.74 25.70 33.51
CA ARG A 91 -26.16 26.45 34.70
C ARG A 91 -27.57 26.99 34.46
N GLN A 92 -28.58 26.17 34.72
CA GLN A 92 -29.96 26.62 34.94
C GLN A 92 -30.38 26.01 36.27
N TYR A 93 -30.89 26.84 37.17
CA TYR A 93 -31.39 26.48 38.50
C TYR A 93 -32.68 25.66 38.40
#